data_AF-A0A842XHG8-F1
#
_entry.id   AF-A0A842XHG8-F1
#
_cell.length_a   1.000
_cell.length_b   1.000
_cell.length_c   1.000
_cell.angle_alpha   90.00
_cell.angle_beta   90.00
_cell.angle_gamma   90.00
#
_symmetry.space_group_name_H-M   'P 1'
#
loop_
_entity.id
_entity.type
_entity.pdbx_description
1 polymer ?
#
loop_
_entity_poly.entity_id
_entity_poly.type
_entity_poly.pdbx_seq_one_letter_code
_entity_poly.pdbx_strand_id
1 'polypeptide(L)'
;MSLEIMPASLYAKSLKEKYEDLEVPSYKLREWFSKTDKVFFDCEESDKSSCLEPILKQRNLAAFIIFFVVREKPSGSYKFMDASFRNLGKETLKHFIRRYHEQLESMTKLGLGSRGIEYVECAGYSYELSE
;
A
#
# COMPACT_ATOMS: atom_id res chain seq x y z
N MET A 1 16.18 15.50 -2.38
CA MET A 1 15.28 15.22 -1.23
C MET A 1 15.56 13.80 -0.81
N SER A 2 15.96 13.57 0.45
CA SER A 2 16.17 12.22 0.96
C SER A 2 14.82 11.52 1.03
N LEU A 3 14.68 10.38 0.35
CA LEU A 3 13.54 9.50 0.53
C LEU A 3 13.57 9.00 1.97
N GLU A 4 12.51 9.27 2.74
CA GLU A 4 12.41 8.77 4.11
C GLU A 4 11.97 7.30 4.05
N ILE A 5 12.97 6.42 3.86
CA ILE A 5 12.80 4.97 3.76
C ILE A 5 13.09 4.34 5.12
N MET A 6 12.23 3.40 5.52
CA MET A 6 12.37 2.67 6.78
C MET A 6 11.98 1.20 6.61
N PRO A 7 12.34 0.31 7.55
CA PRO A 7 11.78 -1.03 7.59
C PRO A 7 10.25 -1.00 7.67
N ALA A 8 9.58 -1.81 6.86
CA ALA A 8 8.13 -1.93 6.84
C ALA A 8 7.57 -2.39 8.19
N SER A 9 8.35 -3.16 8.96
CA SER A 9 8.01 -3.59 10.31
C SER A 9 7.86 -2.40 11.28
N LEU A 10 8.69 -1.36 11.16
CA LEU A 10 8.56 -0.14 11.96
C LEU A 10 7.33 0.65 11.57
N TYR A 11 7.04 0.75 10.28
CA TYR A 11 5.81 1.40 9.81
C TYR A 11 4.56 0.63 10.27
N ALA A 12 4.56 -0.70 10.15
CA ALA A 12 3.48 -1.55 10.64
C ALA A 12 3.26 -1.36 12.15
N LYS A 13 4.34 -1.27 12.94
CA LYS A 13 4.25 -0.97 14.37
C LYS A 13 3.59 0.40 14.62
N SER A 14 3.95 1.41 13.85
CA SER A 14 3.34 2.75 13.98
C SER A 14 1.84 2.75 13.66
N LEU A 15 1.39 1.91 12.71
CA LEU A 15 -0.04 1.73 12.45
C LEU A 15 -0.76 1.08 13.65
N LYS A 16 -0.14 0.10 14.30
CA LYS A 16 -0.70 -0.54 15.51
C LYS A 16 -0.77 0.42 16.70
N GLU A 17 0.23 1.30 16.84
CA GLU A 17 0.22 2.33 17.88
C GLU A 17 -0.85 3.40 17.62
N LYS A 18 -1.14 3.69 16.35
CA LYS A 18 -2.16 4.66 15.92
C LYS A 18 -3.58 4.11 16.01
N TYR A 19 -3.77 2.82 15.75
CA TYR A 19 -5.07 2.16 15.75
C TYR A 19 -5.06 0.98 16.70
N GLU A 20 -5.74 1.16 17.83
CA GLU A 20 -5.93 0.12 18.84
C GLU A 20 -6.48 -1.17 18.21
N ASP A 21 -5.94 -2.31 18.65
CA ASP A 21 -6.27 -3.66 18.17
C ASP A 21 -6.06 -3.94 16.67
N LEU A 22 -5.41 -3.03 15.93
CA LEU A 22 -5.08 -3.28 14.52
C LEU A 22 -4.03 -4.38 14.40
N GLU A 23 -4.40 -5.48 13.76
CA GLU A 23 -3.44 -6.49 13.32
C GLU A 23 -2.95 -6.19 11.90
N VAL A 24 -1.63 -6.06 11.74
CA VAL A 24 -0.97 -5.92 10.44
C VAL A 24 -0.24 -7.23 10.12
N PRO A 25 -0.69 -8.00 9.11
CA PRO A 25 -0.03 -9.23 8.70
C PRO A 25 1.30 -8.92 8.02
N SER A 26 2.40 -9.02 8.76
CA SER A 26 3.75 -8.69 8.26
C SER A 26 4.14 -9.47 7.02
N TYR A 27 3.66 -10.71 6.87
CA TYR A 27 3.91 -11.55 5.70
C TYR A 27 3.35 -10.99 4.38
N LYS A 28 2.41 -10.03 4.44
CA LYS A 28 1.88 -9.34 3.24
C LYS A 28 2.73 -8.14 2.82
N LEU A 29 3.60 -7.65 3.70
CA LEU A 29 4.40 -6.46 3.44
C LEU A 29 5.76 -6.85 2.88
N ARG A 30 6.27 -6.02 1.98
CA ARG A 30 7.66 -6.05 1.54
C ARG A 30 8.58 -5.54 2.67
N GLU A 31 9.88 -5.72 2.55
CA GLU A 31 10.85 -5.42 3.61
C GLU A 31 10.93 -3.92 3.97
N TRP A 32 10.89 -3.05 2.97
CA TRP A 32 11.09 -1.60 3.12
C TRP A 32 9.83 -0.82 2.80
N PHE A 33 9.71 0.36 3.40
CA PHE A 33 8.63 1.32 3.17
C PHE A 33 9.20 2.72 2.90
N SER A 34 8.84 3.30 1.75
CA SER A 34 9.06 4.72 1.45
C SER A 34 7.89 5.53 2.00
N LYS A 35 8.13 6.41 2.97
CA LYS A 35 7.07 7.32 3.46
C LYS A 35 6.63 8.34 2.41
N THR A 36 7.55 8.78 1.57
CA THR A 36 7.29 9.80 0.54
C THR A 36 6.32 9.28 -0.51
N ASP A 37 6.56 8.06 -1.02
CA ASP A 37 5.73 7.45 -2.06
C ASP A 37 4.62 6.56 -1.49
N LYS A 38 4.66 6.28 -0.17
CA LYS A 38 3.85 5.28 0.52
C LYS A 38 3.95 3.89 -0.12
N VAL A 39 5.16 3.49 -0.54
CA VAL A 39 5.39 2.22 -1.24
C VAL A 39 6.15 1.24 -0.37
N PHE A 40 5.65 0.02 -0.28
CA PHE A 40 6.34 -1.15 0.22
C PHE A 40 7.13 -1.80 -0.92
N PHE A 41 8.42 -2.08 -0.71
CA PHE A 41 9.31 -2.67 -1.72
C PHE A 41 10.43 -3.49 -1.07
N ASP A 42 11.03 -4.41 -1.84
CA ASP A 42 12.22 -5.15 -1.42
C ASP A 42 13.46 -4.56 -2.09
N CYS A 43 14.59 -4.58 -1.39
CA CYS A 43 15.84 -4.04 -1.90
C CYS A 43 17.03 -4.62 -1.15
N GLU A 44 17.86 -5.37 -1.86
CA GLU A 44 19.10 -5.96 -1.32
C GLU A 44 20.25 -4.93 -1.29
N GLU A 45 20.18 -3.88 -2.12
CA GLU A 45 21.21 -2.84 -2.20
C GLU A 45 21.31 -2.01 -0.92
N SER A 46 22.51 -1.48 -0.62
CA SER A 46 22.70 -0.60 0.54
C SER A 46 21.94 0.73 0.41
N ASP A 47 21.94 1.31 -0.80
CA ASP A 47 21.13 2.49 -1.11
C ASP A 47 19.71 2.11 -1.54
N LYS A 48 18.78 2.15 -0.59
CA LYS A 48 17.37 1.81 -0.83
C LYS A 48 16.68 2.74 -1.83
N SER A 49 17.15 3.98 -1.97
CA SER A 49 16.61 4.93 -2.95
C SER A 49 16.87 4.48 -4.38
N SER A 50 18.04 3.88 -4.60
CA SER A 50 18.45 3.36 -5.91
C SER A 50 17.55 2.21 -6.41
N CYS A 51 16.97 1.41 -5.50
CA CYS A 51 16.00 0.37 -5.83
C CYS A 51 14.60 0.93 -6.12
N LEU A 52 14.16 1.90 -5.33
CA LEU A 52 12.79 2.40 -5.40
C LEU A 52 12.49 3.10 -6.73
N GLU A 53 13.40 3.93 -7.23
CA GLU A 53 13.21 4.69 -8.46
C GLU A 53 12.91 3.81 -9.70
N PRO A 54 13.69 2.73 -9.97
CA PRO A 54 13.34 1.74 -10.99
C PRO A 54 11.98 1.09 -10.76
N ILE A 55 11.67 0.68 -9.52
CA ILE A 55 10.40 0.01 -9.16
C ILE A 55 9.20 0.91 -9.47
N LEU A 56 9.31 2.21 -9.20
CA LEU A 56 8.26 3.20 -9.47
C LEU A 56 8.03 3.42 -10.98
N LYS A 57 9.04 3.19 -11.81
CA LYS A 57 9.06 3.50 -13.26
C LYS A 57 8.92 2.29 -14.16
N GLN A 58 9.12 1.08 -13.64
CA GLN A 58 9.02 -0.14 -14.45
C GLN A 58 7.56 -0.41 -14.85
N ARG A 59 7.38 -1.06 -16.01
CA ARG A 59 6.08 -1.31 -16.66
C ARG A 59 5.69 -2.79 -16.71
N ASN A 60 6.56 -3.67 -16.23
CA ASN A 60 6.42 -5.13 -16.23
C ASN A 60 5.97 -5.67 -14.86
N LEU A 61 5.19 -4.90 -14.12
CA LEU A 61 4.54 -5.36 -12.89
C LEU A 61 3.25 -6.09 -13.26
N ALA A 62 2.97 -7.24 -12.64
CA ALA A 62 1.79 -8.06 -12.91
C ALA A 62 0.52 -7.45 -12.29
N ALA A 63 0.64 -6.95 -11.07
CA ALA A 63 -0.45 -6.32 -10.33
C ALA A 63 0.07 -5.23 -9.39
N PHE A 64 -0.84 -4.34 -8.99
CA PHE A 64 -0.62 -3.36 -7.94
C PHE A 64 -1.49 -3.70 -6.74
N ILE A 65 -0.91 -3.66 -5.55
CA ILE A 65 -1.60 -3.93 -4.30
C ILE A 65 -1.75 -2.61 -3.56
N ILE A 66 -2.95 -2.37 -3.04
CA ILE A 66 -3.22 -1.23 -2.15
C ILE A 66 -3.52 -1.80 -0.78
N PHE A 67 -2.84 -1.27 0.23
CA PHE A 67 -3.12 -1.53 1.63
C PHE A 67 -3.87 -0.36 2.23
N PHE A 68 -4.92 -0.66 3.00
CA PHE A 68 -5.74 0.34 3.65
C PHE A 68 -6.16 -0.12 5.04
N VAL A 69 -6.27 0.86 5.95
CA VAL A 69 -6.90 0.66 7.26
C VAL A 69 -8.39 0.93 7.08
N VAL A 70 -9.21 0.03 7.57
CA VAL A 70 -10.67 0.17 7.61
C VAL A 70 -11.17 0.08 9.03
N ARG A 71 -12.41 0.49 9.24
CA ARG A 71 -13.17 0.31 10.46
C ARG A 71 -14.46 -0.43 10.17
N GLU A 72 -14.67 -1.58 10.79
CA GLU A 72 -15.91 -2.35 10.62
C GLU A 72 -17.05 -1.74 11.44
N LYS A 73 -18.25 -1.68 10.86
CA LYS A 73 -19.48 -1.30 11.58
C LYS A 73 -20.35 -2.54 11.82
N PRO A 74 -20.95 -2.69 13.01
CA PRO A 74 -21.00 -1.73 14.12
C PRO A 74 -19.89 -1.89 15.17
N SER A 75 -19.03 -2.91 15.09
CA SER A 75 -18.02 -3.20 16.13
C SER A 75 -17.07 -2.04 16.41
N GLY A 76 -16.79 -1.22 15.40
CA GLY A 76 -15.84 -0.12 15.48
C GLY A 76 -14.38 -0.57 15.44
N SER A 77 -14.11 -1.87 15.23
CA SER A 77 -12.78 -2.46 15.19
C SER A 77 -12.02 -2.08 13.92
N TYR A 78 -10.73 -1.78 14.07
CA TYR A 78 -9.86 -1.50 12.94
C TYR A 78 -9.35 -2.79 12.30
N LYS A 79 -9.25 -2.81 10.97
CA LYS A 79 -8.66 -3.92 10.21
C LYS A 79 -7.72 -3.42 9.14
N PHE A 80 -6.65 -4.19 8.91
CA PHE A 80 -5.75 -4.00 7.78
C PHE A 80 -6.25 -4.84 6.61
N MET A 81 -6.57 -4.19 5.50
CA MET A 81 -7.08 -4.83 4.30
C MET A 81 -6.21 -4.50 3.09
N ASP A 82 -6.31 -5.34 2.07
CA ASP A 82 -5.66 -5.14 0.79
C ASP A 82 -6.62 -5.35 -0.38
N ALA A 83 -6.29 -4.73 -1.51
CA ALA A 83 -6.92 -4.97 -2.80
C ALA A 83 -5.86 -5.04 -3.89
N SER A 84 -6.00 -6.03 -4.79
CA SER A 84 -5.11 -6.23 -5.91
C SER A 84 -5.74 -5.79 -7.23
N PHE A 85 -4.98 -5.06 -8.04
CA PHE A 85 -5.36 -4.51 -9.33
C PHE A 85 -4.41 -5.02 -10.41
N ARG A 86 -4.91 -5.87 -11.32
CA ARG A 86 -4.11 -6.40 -12.43
C ARG A 86 -3.61 -5.27 -13.34
N ASN A 87 -2.34 -5.29 -13.69
CA ASN A 87 -1.71 -4.30 -14.55
C ASN A 87 -1.72 -4.71 -16.03
N LEU A 88 -2.92 -4.73 -16.62
CA LEU A 88 -3.10 -5.10 -18.03
C LEU A 88 -2.54 -4.04 -18.99
N GLY A 89 -2.46 -2.78 -18.54
CA GLY A 89 -2.08 -1.62 -19.36
C GLY A 89 -0.58 -1.32 -19.41
N LYS A 90 0.28 -2.14 -18.79
CA LYS A 90 1.71 -1.84 -18.61
C LYS A 90 1.93 -0.46 -17.97
N GLU A 91 1.05 -0.10 -17.04
CA GLU A 91 1.13 1.10 -16.22
C GLU A 91 2.35 1.00 -15.30
N THR A 92 2.90 2.13 -14.87
CA THR A 92 3.94 2.15 -13.83
C THR A 92 3.30 2.28 -12.45
N LEU A 93 3.97 1.81 -11.40
CA LEU A 93 3.46 1.95 -10.04
C LEU A 93 3.22 3.43 -9.68
N LYS A 94 4.13 4.33 -10.09
CA LYS A 94 3.95 5.78 -9.88
C LYS A 94 2.69 6.33 -10.54
N HIS A 95 2.39 5.88 -11.75
CA HIS A 95 1.18 6.31 -12.46
C HIS A 95 -0.08 5.73 -11.81
N PHE A 96 -0.03 4.47 -11.38
CA PHE A 96 -1.13 3.81 -10.68
C PHE A 96 -1.50 4.51 -9.37
N ILE A 97 -0.52 4.88 -8.53
CA ILE A 97 -0.76 5.59 -7.27
C ILE A 97 -1.55 6.88 -7.51
N ARG A 98 -1.15 7.66 -8.53
CA ARG A 98 -1.87 8.87 -8.93
C ARG A 98 -3.29 8.54 -9.38
N ARG A 99 -3.44 7.59 -10.30
CA ARG A 99 -4.75 7.18 -10.84
C ARG A 99 -5.68 6.65 -9.75
N TYR A 100 -5.16 5.95 -8.75
CA TYR A 100 -5.96 5.46 -7.64
C TYR A 100 -6.63 6.62 -6.90
N HIS A 101 -5.85 7.61 -6.47
CA HIS A 101 -6.39 8.77 -5.75
C HIS A 101 -7.33 9.62 -6.61
N GLU A 102 -7.02 9.78 -7.89
CA GLU A 102 -7.84 10.58 -8.80
C GLU A 102 -9.18 9.91 -9.17
N GLN A 103 -9.19 8.57 -9.29
CA GLN A 103 -10.29 7.87 -9.97
C GLN A 103 -10.85 6.68 -9.19
N LEU A 104 -10.00 5.89 -8.51
CA LEU A 104 -10.41 4.60 -7.94
C LEU A 104 -10.73 4.66 -6.45
N GLU A 105 -10.20 5.64 -5.72
CA GLU A 105 -10.34 5.72 -4.27
C GLU A 105 -11.80 5.95 -3.87
N SER A 106 -12.54 6.81 -4.60
CA SER A 106 -13.97 7.05 -4.36
C SER A 106 -14.80 5.77 -4.54
N MET A 107 -14.54 5.01 -5.61
CA MET A 107 -15.20 3.73 -5.86
C MET A 107 -14.86 2.69 -4.78
N THR A 108 -13.60 2.66 -4.32
CA THR A 108 -13.15 1.78 -3.25
C THR A 108 -13.87 2.11 -1.94
N LYS A 109 -13.97 3.40 -1.58
CA LYS A 109 -14.72 3.88 -0.41
C LYS A 109 -16.20 3.51 -0.47
N LEU A 110 -16.85 3.69 -1.63
CA LEU A 110 -18.25 3.31 -1.85
C LEU A 110 -18.46 1.79 -1.72
N GLY A 111 -17.57 0.99 -2.32
CA GLY A 111 -17.61 -0.46 -2.25
C GLY A 111 -17.50 -0.99 -0.81
N LEU A 112 -16.57 -0.45 -0.03
CA LEU A 112 -16.45 -0.77 1.40
C LEU A 112 -17.68 -0.33 2.19
N GLY A 113 -18.16 0.90 1.95
CA GLY A 113 -19.32 1.45 2.64
C GLY A 113 -20.59 0.62 2.46
N SER A 114 -20.81 0.07 1.26
CA SER A 114 -21.95 -0.84 0.97
C SER A 114 -21.94 -2.13 1.80
N ARG A 115 -20.80 -2.49 2.39
CA ARG A 115 -20.61 -3.68 3.23
C ARG A 115 -20.55 -3.35 4.73
N GLY A 116 -20.87 -2.11 5.11
CA GLY A 116 -20.73 -1.64 6.48
C GLY A 116 -19.26 -1.44 6.91
N ILE A 117 -18.35 -1.27 5.96
CA ILE A 117 -16.92 -1.06 6.24
C ILE A 117 -16.58 0.39 5.90
N GLU A 118 -16.02 1.11 6.87
CA GLU A 118 -15.55 2.48 6.70
C GLU A 118 -14.08 2.49 6.30
N TYR A 119 -13.76 3.15 5.20
CA TYR A 119 -12.38 3.41 4.80
C TYR A 119 -11.78 4.49 5.70
N VAL A 120 -10.68 4.18 6.38
CA VAL A 120 -10.02 5.11 7.32
C VAL A 120 -8.84 5.78 6.65
N GLU A 121 -7.86 5.02 6.17
CA GLU A 121 -6.72 5.58 5.46
C GLU A 121 -6.05 4.62 4.47
N CYS A 122 -5.36 5.17 3.47
CA CYS A 122 -4.42 4.45 2.63
C CYS A 122 -3.11 4.22 3.40
N ALA A 123 -2.85 2.96 3.76
CA ALA A 123 -1.64 2.53 4.46
C ALA A 123 -0.44 2.40 3.50
N GLY A 124 -0.69 2.20 2.21
CA GLY A 124 0.35 2.27 1.18
C GLY A 124 0.11 1.34 0.01
N TYR A 125 1.14 1.17 -0.79
CA TYR A 125 1.09 0.49 -2.08
C TYR A 125 2.19 -0.56 -2.17
N SER A 126 1.94 -1.62 -2.92
CA SER A 126 2.93 -2.62 -3.32
C SER A 126 2.61 -3.12 -4.72
N TYR A 127 3.34 -4.12 -5.16
CA TYR A 127 3.25 -4.65 -6.51
C TYR A 127 3.58 -6.14 -6.51
N GLU A 128 3.12 -6.82 -7.56
CA GLU A 128 3.51 -8.19 -7.91
C GLU A 128 4.42 -8.14 -9.15
N LEU A 129 5.50 -8.91 -9.13
CA LEU A 129 6.37 -9.07 -10.29
C LEU A 129 5.69 -9.98 -11.32
N SER A 130 5.94 -9.75 -12.61
CA SER A 130 5.55 -10.73 -13.63
C SER A 130 6.45 -11.95 -13.50
N GLU A 131 5.86 -13.15 -13.54
CA GLU A 131 6.60 -14.41 -13.70
C GLU A 131 7.37 -14.45 -15.02
#